data_AF-X0Z2U2-F1
#
_entry.id   AF-X0Z2U2-F1
#
_cell.length_a   1.000
_cell.length_b   1.000
_cell.length_c   1.000
_cell.angle_alpha   90.00
_cell.angle_beta   90.00
_cell.angle_gamma   90.00
#
_symmetry.space_group_name_H-M   'P 1'
#
loop_
_entity.id
_entity.type
_entity.pdbx_description
1 polymer ?
#
loop_
_entity_poly.entity_id
_entity_poly.type
_entity_poly.pdbx_seq_one_letter_code
_entity_poly.pdbx_strand_id
1 'polypeptide(L)'
;MFTGFTHKFPEYEVITPHTNKSFRLRSMTVQEEERLKGSLLSPSVVTDHLNRCIYDCMVVKPEDIKNFDDFLANCTLKDRDALLYGLYHITYEEVRNYDVSCGSCGKTHAITIKASSTFSMNPYPADKNIMEARFQVPLPVLTSVTATVRQPTLKDEAEAMKFAGSNNKLLDLLTETLIIDN
;
A
#
# COMPACT_ATOMS: atom_id res chain seq x y z
N MET A 1 -9.40 -5.09 -39.14
CA MET A 1 -8.30 -4.93 -38.17
C MET A 1 -8.35 -3.49 -37.68
N PHE A 2 -8.92 -3.24 -36.50
CA PHE A 2 -9.01 -1.89 -35.95
C PHE A 2 -7.63 -1.46 -35.45
N THR A 3 -6.98 -0.57 -36.19
CA THR A 3 -5.73 0.09 -35.80
C THR A 3 -6.04 1.58 -35.69
N GLY A 4 -5.84 2.18 -34.52
CA GLY A 4 -6.09 3.63 -34.36
C GLY A 4 -6.40 4.15 -32.95
N PHE A 5 -6.66 3.32 -31.96
CA PHE A 5 -6.87 3.80 -30.58
C PHE A 5 -5.57 3.74 -29.79
N THR A 6 -4.84 4.85 -29.76
CA THR A 6 -3.78 5.07 -28.75
C THR A 6 -4.47 5.47 -27.45
N HIS A 7 -4.99 4.51 -26.70
CA HIS A 7 -5.69 4.79 -25.45
C HIS A 7 -4.67 5.25 -24.41
N LYS A 8 -4.67 6.55 -24.09
CA LYS A 8 -3.95 7.06 -22.92
C LYS A 8 -4.87 6.93 -21.72
N PHE A 9 -4.43 6.19 -20.71
CA PHE A 9 -5.11 6.12 -19.43
C PHE A 9 -4.97 7.46 -18.69
N PRO A 10 -5.96 7.84 -17.88
CA PRO A 10 -5.80 8.96 -16.96
C PRO A 10 -4.64 8.66 -15.99
N GLU A 11 -3.87 9.69 -15.70
CA GLU A 11 -2.71 9.62 -14.81
C GLU A 11 -2.93 10.50 -13.58
N TYR A 12 -2.37 10.11 -12.44
CA TYR A 12 -2.40 10.89 -11.20
C TYR A 12 -1.08 10.76 -10.46
N GLU A 13 -0.65 11.89 -9.90
CA GLU A 13 0.55 11.98 -9.12
C GLU A 13 0.23 11.73 -7.65
N VAL A 14 0.97 10.79 -7.06
CA VAL A 14 0.93 10.50 -5.63
C VAL A 14 2.29 10.85 -5.06
N ILE A 15 2.30 11.76 -4.09
CA ILE A 15 3.46 12.00 -3.25
C ILE A 15 3.28 11.15 -2.00
N THR A 16 4.22 10.24 -1.77
CA THR A 16 4.11 9.28 -0.67
C THR A 16 4.45 9.92 0.68
N PRO A 17 3.69 9.60 1.75
CA PRO A 17 3.79 10.34 3.01
C PRO A 17 5.05 10.06 3.83
N HIS A 18 5.65 8.87 3.72
CA HIS A 18 6.83 8.51 4.52
C HIS A 18 8.13 8.77 3.77
N THR A 19 8.17 8.36 2.50
CA THR A 19 9.36 8.44 1.67
C THR A 19 9.46 9.73 0.87
N ASN A 20 8.39 10.53 0.83
CA ASN A 20 8.28 11.77 0.06
C ASN A 20 8.68 11.59 -1.42
N LYS A 21 8.35 10.43 -1.97
CA LYS A 21 8.63 10.06 -3.36
C LYS A 21 7.42 10.41 -4.21
N SER A 22 7.66 11.00 -5.37
CA SER A 22 6.61 11.23 -6.37
C SER A 22 6.50 10.02 -7.29
N PHE A 23 5.28 9.48 -7.39
CA PHE A 23 4.91 8.42 -8.32
C PHE A 23 3.81 8.94 -9.24
N ARG A 24 3.86 8.57 -10.51
CA ARG A 24 2.73 8.79 -11.42
C ARG A 24 2.07 7.47 -11.76
N LEU A 25 0.81 7.33 -11.38
CA LEU A 25 0.00 6.13 -11.57
C LEU A 25 -0.95 6.31 -12.75
N ARG A 26 -1.25 5.22 -13.45
CA ARG A 26 -2.37 5.14 -14.42
C ARG A 26 -3.52 4.32 -13.87
N SER A 27 -4.73 4.51 -14.40
CA SER A 27 -5.87 3.69 -14.01
C SER A 27 -5.64 2.20 -14.30
N MET A 28 -6.30 1.37 -13.50
CA MET A 28 -6.28 -0.08 -13.70
C MET A 28 -7.06 -0.45 -14.97
N THR A 29 -6.60 -1.51 -15.62
CA THR A 29 -7.36 -2.24 -16.64
C THR A 29 -8.34 -3.20 -15.97
N VAL A 30 -9.37 -3.61 -16.71
CA VAL A 30 -10.33 -4.63 -16.24
C VAL A 30 -9.61 -5.92 -15.82
N GLN A 31 -8.55 -6.32 -16.53
CA GLN A 31 -7.79 -7.53 -16.21
C GLN A 31 -7.05 -7.42 -14.87
N GLU A 32 -6.47 -6.26 -14.56
CA GLU A 32 -5.78 -5.99 -13.29
C GLU A 32 -6.77 -5.95 -12.12
N GLU A 33 -7.94 -5.37 -12.33
CA GLU A 33 -9.03 -5.36 -11.34
C GLU A 33 -9.56 -6.78 -11.06
N GLU A 34 -9.81 -7.58 -12.10
CA GLU A 34 -10.25 -8.97 -11.95
C GLU A 34 -9.19 -9.84 -11.27
N ARG A 35 -7.90 -9.57 -11.49
CA ARG A 35 -6.82 -10.26 -10.77
C ARG A 35 -6.84 -9.94 -9.27
N LEU A 36 -7.14 -8.69 -8.88
CA LEU A 36 -7.32 -8.31 -7.48
C LEU A 36 -8.57 -8.97 -6.88
N LYS A 37 -9.71 -8.97 -7.57
CA LYS A 37 -10.96 -9.61 -7.10
C LYS A 37 -10.83 -11.14 -7.00
N GLY A 38 -10.14 -11.76 -7.94
CA GLY A 38 -9.88 -13.20 -7.97
C GLY A 38 -8.88 -13.67 -6.91
N SER A 39 -8.29 -12.76 -6.14
CA SER A 39 -7.38 -13.06 -5.04
C SER A 39 -8.14 -13.56 -3.80
N LEU A 40 -8.86 -14.69 -3.94
CA LEU A 40 -9.47 -15.46 -2.83
C LEU A 40 -8.42 -16.35 -2.13
N LEU A 41 -7.21 -15.84 -1.95
CA LEU A 41 -6.06 -16.61 -1.45
C LEU A 41 -5.53 -16.00 -0.15
N SER A 42 -4.62 -16.71 0.52
CA SER A 42 -4.06 -16.34 1.83
C SER A 42 -3.58 -14.88 1.88
N PRO A 43 -3.55 -14.23 3.06
CA PRO A 43 -3.14 -12.83 3.21
C PRO A 43 -1.82 -12.46 2.53
N SER A 44 -0.86 -13.40 2.52
CA SER A 44 0.42 -13.27 1.82
C SER A 44 0.30 -13.10 0.31
N VAL A 45 -0.63 -13.84 -0.33
CA VAL A 45 -0.86 -13.78 -1.78
C VAL A 45 -1.61 -12.52 -2.15
N VAL A 46 -2.59 -12.11 -1.34
CA VAL A 46 -3.31 -10.84 -1.52
C VAL A 46 -2.33 -9.67 -1.51
N THR A 47 -1.39 -9.68 -0.56
CA THR A 47 -0.41 -8.59 -0.43
C THR A 47 0.59 -8.54 -1.58
N ASP A 48 1.11 -9.67 -2.04
CA ASP A 48 1.99 -9.72 -3.22
C ASP A 48 1.25 -9.24 -4.48
N HIS A 49 0.01 -9.70 -4.69
CA HIS A 49 -0.82 -9.26 -5.82
C HIS A 49 -1.13 -7.76 -5.77
N LEU A 50 -1.42 -7.23 -4.58
CA LEU A 50 -1.65 -5.80 -4.38
C LEU A 50 -0.40 -4.99 -4.75
N ASN A 51 0.76 -5.37 -4.20
CA ASN A 51 2.02 -4.68 -4.45
C ASN A 51 2.40 -4.71 -5.94
N ARG A 52 2.22 -5.86 -6.60
CA ARG A 52 2.47 -6.01 -8.04
C ARG A 52 1.52 -5.16 -8.87
N CYS A 53 0.23 -5.18 -8.55
CA CYS A 53 -0.76 -4.37 -9.27
C CYS A 53 -0.43 -2.88 -9.18
N ILE A 54 -0.09 -2.39 -7.98
CA ILE A 54 0.34 -0.99 -7.79
C ILE A 54 1.58 -0.70 -8.64
N TYR A 55 2.60 -1.56 -8.59
CA TYR A 55 3.85 -1.39 -9.33
C TYR A 55 3.64 -1.37 -10.86
N ASP A 56 2.80 -2.27 -11.38
CA ASP A 56 2.47 -2.40 -12.81
C ASP A 56 1.65 -1.18 -13.31
N CYS A 57 0.95 -0.49 -12.41
CA CYS A 57 0.23 0.74 -12.69
C CYS A 57 1.11 2.02 -12.62
N MET A 58 2.39 1.91 -12.22
CA MET A 58 3.30 3.07 -12.19
C MET A 58 3.85 3.40 -13.58
N VAL A 59 3.48 4.58 -14.09
CA VAL A 59 3.98 5.15 -15.35
C VAL A 59 5.33 5.84 -15.15
N VAL A 60 5.45 6.64 -14.09
CA VAL A 60 6.71 7.29 -13.69
C VAL A 60 7.08 6.83 -12.30
N LYS A 61 8.32 6.38 -12.16
CA LYS A 61 8.91 5.88 -10.93
C LYS A 61 10.06 6.81 -10.50
N PRO A 62 10.30 6.99 -9.19
CA PRO A 62 11.51 7.62 -8.66
C PRO A 62 12.79 6.93 -9.18
N GLU A 63 13.90 7.67 -9.23
CA GLU A 63 15.17 7.20 -9.82
C GLU A 63 15.74 5.93 -9.16
N ASP A 64 15.44 5.73 -7.88
CA ASP A 64 15.91 4.61 -7.08
C ASP A 64 14.99 3.38 -7.15
N ILE A 65 13.87 3.44 -7.88
CA ILE A 65 12.93 2.33 -8.07
C ILE A 65 12.97 1.88 -9.54
N LYS A 66 13.82 0.89 -9.84
CA LYS A 66 14.01 0.38 -11.20
C LYS A 66 13.29 -0.94 -11.43
N ASN A 67 13.17 -1.76 -10.39
CA ASN A 67 12.51 -3.06 -10.43
C ASN A 67 11.52 -3.22 -9.24
N PHE A 68 10.82 -4.35 -9.19
CA PHE A 68 9.84 -4.63 -8.15
C PHE A 68 10.47 -4.79 -6.76
N ASP A 69 11.67 -5.35 -6.68
CA ASP A 69 12.38 -5.53 -5.40
C ASP A 69 12.83 -4.18 -4.83
N ASP A 70 13.24 -3.24 -5.69
CA ASP A 70 13.54 -1.86 -5.28
C ASP A 70 12.29 -1.17 -4.73
N PHE A 71 11.13 -1.42 -5.34
CA PHE A 71 9.86 -0.90 -4.82
C PHE A 71 9.55 -1.46 -3.44
N LEU A 72 9.74 -2.77 -3.23
CA LEU A 72 9.51 -3.37 -1.92
C LEU A 72 10.49 -2.86 -0.85
N ALA A 73 11.74 -2.62 -1.22
CA ALA A 73 12.78 -2.18 -0.30
C ALA A 73 12.70 -0.68 0.04
N ASN A 74 12.18 0.16 -0.87
CA ASN A 74 12.21 1.62 -0.73
C ASN A 74 10.85 2.27 -0.48
N CYS A 75 9.80 1.47 -0.27
CA CYS A 75 8.47 1.95 0.11
C CYS A 75 8.04 1.34 1.44
N THR A 76 7.22 2.10 2.18
CA THR A 76 6.59 1.66 3.42
C THR A 76 5.14 1.22 3.19
N LEU A 77 4.52 0.60 4.20
CA LEU A 77 3.10 0.26 4.16
C LEU A 77 2.21 1.50 3.96
N LYS A 78 2.57 2.65 4.54
CA LYS A 78 1.80 3.90 4.38
C LYS A 78 1.99 4.54 3.01
N ASP A 79 3.17 4.34 2.40
CA ASP A 79 3.37 4.71 0.99
C ASP A 79 2.50 3.84 0.07
N ARG A 80 2.41 2.53 0.34
CA ARG A 80 1.49 1.63 -0.37
C ARG A 80 0.03 2.07 -0.22
N ASP A 81 -0.40 2.43 1.00
CA ASP A 81 -1.78 2.89 1.24
C ASP A 81 -2.09 4.16 0.44
N ALA A 82 -1.16 5.11 0.37
CA ALA A 82 -1.29 6.33 -0.43
C ALA A 82 -1.33 6.03 -1.94
N LEU A 83 -0.47 5.12 -2.41
CA LEU A 83 -0.47 4.68 -3.82
C LEU A 83 -1.76 3.95 -4.19
N LEU A 84 -2.27 3.11 -3.30
CA LEU A 84 -3.55 2.43 -3.48
C LEU A 84 -4.71 3.43 -3.55
N TYR A 85 -4.67 4.47 -2.71
CA TYR A 85 -5.64 5.57 -2.79
C TYR A 85 -5.58 6.28 -4.14
N GLY A 86 -4.40 6.66 -4.61
CA GLY A 86 -4.24 7.29 -5.93
C GLY A 86 -4.75 6.40 -7.05
N LEU A 87 -4.43 5.10 -7.01
CA LEU A 87 -4.91 4.10 -7.97
C LEU A 87 -6.44 3.96 -7.94
N TYR A 88 -7.03 3.94 -6.75
CA TYR A 88 -8.49 3.90 -6.58
C TYR A 88 -9.13 5.16 -7.15
N HIS A 89 -8.59 6.34 -6.79
CA HIS A 89 -9.13 7.65 -7.18
C HIS A 89 -9.19 7.80 -8.70
N ILE A 90 -8.13 7.44 -9.42
CA ILE A 90 -8.10 7.55 -10.89
C ILE A 90 -8.92 6.49 -11.60
N THR A 91 -9.08 5.31 -10.99
CA THR A 91 -9.77 4.21 -11.65
C THR A 91 -11.28 4.35 -11.53
N TYR A 92 -11.76 4.93 -10.42
CA TYR A 92 -13.17 4.79 -10.04
C TYR A 92 -13.94 6.10 -9.88
N GLU A 93 -13.29 7.25 -10.07
CA GLU A 93 -13.84 8.60 -9.88
C GLU A 93 -14.46 8.83 -8.47
N GLU A 94 -14.71 10.10 -8.13
CA GLU A 94 -14.90 10.55 -6.74
C GLU A 94 -16.22 10.15 -6.07
N VAL A 95 -17.23 9.77 -6.86
CA VAL A 95 -18.61 9.56 -6.39
C VAL A 95 -19.14 8.22 -6.89
N ARG A 96 -19.46 7.33 -5.94
CA ARG A 96 -20.18 6.08 -6.23
C ARG A 96 -21.50 6.03 -5.48
N ASN A 97 -22.53 5.59 -6.20
CA ASN A 97 -23.82 5.23 -5.63
C ASN A 97 -23.83 3.72 -5.42
N TYR A 98 -23.93 3.29 -4.16
CA TYR A 98 -24.08 1.89 -3.78
C TYR A 98 -25.51 1.62 -3.38
N ASP A 99 -26.11 0.55 -3.90
CA ASP A 99 -27.38 0.05 -3.42
C ASP A 99 -27.11 -1.03 -2.37
N VAL A 100 -27.27 -0.66 -1.09
CA VAL A 100 -27.11 -1.60 0.03
C VAL A 100 -28.48 -2.15 0.40
N SER A 101 -28.63 -3.48 0.26
CA SER A 101 -29.83 -4.18 0.71
C SER A 101 -29.66 -4.66 2.15
N CYS A 102 -30.62 -4.31 3.01
CA CYS A 102 -30.63 -4.83 4.38
C CYS A 102 -31.09 -6.28 4.38
N GLY A 103 -30.21 -7.22 4.74
CA GLY A 103 -30.53 -8.65 4.80
C GLY A 103 -31.67 -9.02 5.76
N SER A 104 -32.02 -8.14 6.71
CA SER A 104 -33.10 -8.38 7.69
C SER A 104 -34.46 -7.81 7.29
N CYS A 105 -34.52 -6.75 6.49
CA CYS A 105 -35.79 -6.09 6.13
C CYS A 105 -36.02 -5.94 4.62
N GLY A 106 -35.08 -6.39 3.79
CA GLY A 106 -35.19 -6.43 2.33
C GLY A 106 -35.21 -5.06 1.63
N LYS A 107 -35.13 -3.96 2.37
CA LYS A 107 -35.09 -2.61 1.80
C LYS A 107 -33.72 -2.31 1.22
N THR A 108 -33.72 -1.73 0.02
CA THR A 108 -32.52 -1.24 -0.66
C THR A 108 -32.37 0.25 -0.36
N HIS A 109 -31.19 0.64 0.08
CA HIS A 109 -30.82 2.02 0.36
C HIS A 109 -29.70 2.44 -0.60
N ALA A 110 -29.95 3.49 -1.39
CA ALA A 110 -28.92 4.13 -2.18
C ALA A 110 -28.03 4.98 -1.26
N ILE A 111 -26.76 4.59 -1.11
CA ILE A 111 -25.76 5.30 -0.34
C ILE A 111 -24.73 5.89 -1.32
N THR A 112 -24.65 7.21 -1.35
CA THR A 112 -23.59 7.92 -2.08
C THR A 112 -22.38 8.07 -1.17
N ILE A 113 -21.27 7.41 -1.50
CA ILE A 113 -20.01 7.51 -0.76
C ILE A 113 -19.08 8.45 -1.53
N LYS A 114 -18.68 9.56 -0.89
CA LYS A 114 -17.58 10.40 -1.35
C LYS A 114 -16.27 9.85 -0.79
N ALA A 115 -15.55 9.05 -1.57
CA ALA A 115 -14.32 8.42 -1.13
C ALA A 115 -13.26 9.44 -0.66
N SER A 116 -13.22 10.64 -1.25
CA SER A 116 -12.31 11.71 -0.82
C SER A 116 -12.54 12.19 0.62
N SER A 117 -13.77 12.07 1.14
CA SER A 117 -14.09 12.45 2.54
C SER A 117 -13.65 11.41 3.58
N THR A 118 -13.31 10.19 3.16
CA THR A 118 -12.92 9.08 4.05
C THR A 118 -11.40 8.91 4.14
N PHE A 119 -10.64 9.41 3.16
CA PHE A 119 -9.21 9.10 3.00
C PHE A 119 -8.28 10.32 3.04
N SER A 120 -8.72 11.50 3.48
CA SER A 120 -7.80 12.64 3.71
C SER A 120 -7.02 12.46 5.02
N MET A 121 -5.81 11.92 4.93
CA MET A 121 -4.88 11.87 6.06
C MET A 121 -3.55 12.51 5.64
N ASN A 122 -3.10 13.51 6.39
CA ASN A 122 -1.72 14.00 6.32
C ASN A 122 -1.01 13.61 7.63
N PRO A 123 -0.46 12.38 7.72
CA PRO A 123 0.00 11.84 8.99
C PRO A 123 1.34 12.41 9.47
N TYR A 124 2.10 13.12 8.64
CA TYR A 124 3.45 13.59 8.99
C TYR A 124 3.76 14.99 8.45
N PRO A 125 3.84 16.02 9.32
CA PRO A 125 4.24 17.37 8.93
C PRO A 125 5.77 17.60 8.98
N ALA A 126 6.62 16.58 8.80
CA ALA A 126 8.06 16.69 9.04
C ALA A 126 8.94 16.50 7.79
N ASP A 127 9.89 17.42 7.58
CA ASP A 127 10.84 17.50 6.45
C ASP A 127 11.92 16.39 6.40
N LYS A 128 11.81 15.31 7.18
CA LYS A 128 12.84 14.26 7.26
C LYS A 128 12.30 12.90 6.85
N ASN A 129 13.04 12.21 6.00
CA ASN A 129 12.74 10.86 5.53
C ASN A 129 12.73 9.88 6.72
N ILE A 130 11.56 9.34 7.05
CA ILE A 130 11.38 8.41 8.19
C ILE A 130 12.17 7.11 8.02
N MET A 131 12.56 6.79 6.78
CA MET A 131 13.41 5.63 6.47
C MET A 131 14.83 5.75 7.02
N GLU A 132 15.28 6.95 7.35
CA GLU A 132 16.61 7.21 7.92
C GLU A 132 16.60 7.19 9.46
N ALA A 133 15.42 7.29 10.09
CA ALA A 133 15.31 7.29 11.53
C ALA A 133 15.69 5.91 12.11
N ARG A 134 16.63 5.92 13.07
CA ARG A 134 17.06 4.74 13.82
C ARG A 134 17.05 5.07 15.30
N PHE A 135 16.38 4.24 16.11
CA PHE A 135 16.32 4.42 17.56
C PHE A 135 16.96 3.21 18.23
N GLN A 136 18.09 3.42 18.91
CA GLN A 136 18.75 2.36 19.66
C GLN A 136 18.13 2.25 21.05
N VAL A 137 17.64 1.07 21.39
CA VAL A 137 17.10 0.72 22.70
C VAL A 137 18.06 -0.27 23.36
N PRO A 138 18.78 0.12 24.44
CA PRO A 138 19.62 -0.80 25.18
C PRO A 138 18.75 -1.85 25.88
N LEU A 139 19.10 -3.12 25.74
CA LEU A 139 18.33 -4.19 26.37
C LEU A 139 18.64 -4.27 27.88
N PRO A 140 17.63 -4.42 28.76
CA PRO A 140 17.83 -4.35 30.21
C PRO A 140 18.78 -5.41 30.78
N VAL A 141 18.86 -6.57 30.11
CA VAL A 141 19.56 -7.76 30.60
C VAL A 141 20.94 -7.93 29.95
N LEU A 142 21.12 -7.40 28.74
CA LEU A 142 22.36 -7.53 27.96
C LEU A 142 22.79 -6.13 27.52
N THR A 143 23.61 -5.47 28.35
CA THR A 143 24.14 -4.12 28.07
C THR A 143 25.05 -4.06 26.85
N SER A 144 25.54 -5.21 26.37
CA SER A 144 26.32 -5.33 25.14
C SER A 144 25.48 -5.48 23.87
N VAL A 145 24.15 -5.56 23.98
CA VAL A 145 23.23 -5.73 22.85
C VAL A 145 22.25 -4.56 22.81
N THR A 146 22.20 -3.87 21.66
CA THR A 146 21.27 -2.78 21.40
C THR A 146 20.25 -3.21 20.37
N ALA A 147 18.96 -3.05 20.66
CA ALA A 147 17.91 -3.24 19.67
C ALA A 147 17.75 -1.95 18.86
N THR A 148 17.88 -2.02 17.53
CA THR A 148 17.69 -0.84 16.68
C THR A 148 16.28 -0.84 16.09
N VAL A 149 15.41 0.07 16.54
CA VAL A 149 14.07 0.27 15.99
C VAL A 149 14.15 1.14 14.73
N ARG A 150 13.53 0.68 13.64
CA ARG A 150 13.41 1.38 12.36
C ARG A 150 12.03 1.19 11.73
N GLN A 151 11.67 2.07 10.80
CA GLN A 151 10.46 1.93 10.00
C GLN A 151 10.55 0.65 9.13
N PRO A 152 9.52 -0.21 9.15
CA PRO A 152 9.45 -1.36 8.26
C PRO A 152 9.10 -0.96 6.82
N THR A 153 9.70 -1.69 5.88
CA THR A 153 9.48 -1.62 4.44
C THR A 153 8.47 -2.68 4.00
N LEU A 154 7.97 -2.58 2.76
CA LEU A 154 7.15 -3.65 2.17
C LEU A 154 7.92 -4.97 2.04
N LYS A 155 9.25 -4.91 1.91
CA LYS A 155 10.10 -6.11 1.93
C LYS A 155 10.08 -6.78 3.30
N ASP A 156 10.20 -5.99 4.37
CA ASP A 156 10.14 -6.52 5.74
C ASP A 156 8.77 -7.17 6.01
N GLU A 157 7.67 -6.57 5.52
CA GLU A 157 6.32 -7.17 5.57
C GLU A 157 6.25 -8.50 4.82
N ALA A 158 6.79 -8.55 3.59
CA ALA A 158 6.81 -9.76 2.77
C ALA A 158 7.63 -10.89 3.41
N GLU A 159 8.73 -10.56 4.10
CA GLU A 159 9.52 -11.52 4.87
C GLU A 159 8.78 -11.96 6.12
N ALA A 160 8.22 -11.04 6.91
CA ALA A 160 7.43 -11.35 8.11
C ALA A 160 6.27 -12.30 7.80
N MET A 161 5.58 -12.11 6.68
CA MET A 161 4.49 -12.99 6.24
C MET A 161 4.93 -14.41 5.87
N LYS A 162 6.21 -14.63 5.53
CA LYS A 162 6.76 -15.99 5.32
C LYS A 162 6.99 -16.71 6.65
N PHE A 163 7.33 -15.97 7.71
CA PHE A 163 7.63 -16.52 9.03
C PHE A 163 6.39 -16.65 9.93
N ALA A 164 5.41 -15.78 9.76
CA ALA A 164 4.19 -15.76 10.56
C ALA A 164 3.18 -16.82 10.08
N GLY A 165 3.45 -18.08 10.40
CA GLY A 165 2.40 -19.09 10.42
C GLY A 165 1.28 -18.67 11.39
N SER A 166 0.08 -18.46 10.84
CA SER A 166 -1.24 -18.41 11.52
C SER A 166 -1.46 -17.45 12.71
N ASN A 167 -0.47 -16.68 13.16
CA ASN A 167 -0.59 -15.85 14.36
C ASN A 167 -0.76 -14.36 13.99
N ASN A 168 -1.99 -13.96 13.69
CA ASN A 168 -2.35 -12.61 13.21
C ASN A 168 -1.85 -11.47 14.11
N LYS A 169 -1.81 -11.67 15.44
CA LYS A 169 -1.30 -10.65 16.37
C LYS A 169 0.19 -10.38 16.25
N LEU A 170 0.97 -11.38 15.83
CA LEU A 170 2.41 -11.24 15.61
C LEU A 170 2.68 -10.50 14.29
N LEU A 171 1.82 -10.72 13.28
CA LEU A 171 1.85 -10.02 12.01
C LEU A 171 1.64 -8.52 12.19
N ASP A 172 0.57 -8.13 12.89
CA ASP A 172 0.28 -6.71 13.15
C ASP A 172 1.49 -6.02 13.83
N LEU A 173 2.08 -6.66 14.84
CA LEU A 173 3.24 -6.15 15.56
C LEU A 173 4.51 -6.01 14.70
N LEU A 174 4.74 -6.95 13.78
CA LEU A 174 5.86 -6.92 12.85
C LEU A 174 5.67 -5.87 11.75
N THR A 175 4.44 -5.65 11.30
CA THR A 175 4.11 -4.66 10.27
C THR A 175 4.00 -3.25 10.78
N GLU A 176 3.69 -3.08 12.08
CA GLU A 176 3.41 -1.76 12.66
C GLU A 176 4.56 -1.19 13.49
N THR A 177 5.48 -2.01 14.05
CA THR A 177 6.26 -1.45 15.17
C THR A 177 7.73 -1.85 15.32
N LEU A 178 8.26 -2.97 14.82
CA LEU A 178 9.60 -3.34 15.30
C LEU A 178 10.35 -4.30 14.37
N ILE A 179 11.54 -3.87 13.95
CA ILE A 179 12.60 -4.77 13.47
C ILE A 179 13.73 -4.62 14.48
N ILE A 180 14.25 -5.72 15.02
CA ILE A 180 15.40 -5.74 15.92
C ILE A 180 16.58 -6.17 15.06
N ASP A 181 17.50 -5.24 14.81
CA ASP A 181 18.77 -5.52 14.14
C ASP A 181 19.89 -5.70 15.19
N ASN A 182 20.86 -6.56 14.90
CA ASN A 182 22.02 -6.85 15.78
C ASN A 182 23.21 -5.93 15.48
#